data_AF-A0A6P5RJ40-F1
#
_entry.id   AF-A0A6P5RJ40-F1
#
_cell.length_a   1.000
_cell.length_b   1.000
_cell.length_c   1.000
_cell.angle_alpha   90.00
_cell.angle_beta   90.00
_cell.angle_gamma   90.00
#
_symmetry.space_group_name_H-M   'P 1'
#
loop_
_entity.id
_entity.type
_entity.pdbx_description
1 polymer ?
#
loop_
_entity_poly.entity_id
_entity_poly.type
_entity_poly.pdbx_seq_one_letter_code
_entity_poly.pdbx_strand_id
1 'polypeptide(L)'
;MVQPFGDALSAEKSEVCSFREQLASGADGGELIVWKLHATETSTTWKVLKTLSFHRKDVLDLQWSTDGAFLISGSVDNSCIIWDVNKGSVHQILDAHSHYVQGVAWDPLANYAASLSSDRTCRIYVKKAQSKAKGAEKTNYVCQHVISKAEPPLLDDSKSAKYHLFHDETLPSFFRRLAWSPDGSFLLVPAGSYKISSAPETINTAYVFSRKDLSRPALQLPGACKPVVAVRFCPLLFSLRGSNQSGFFKLPHRIVFAVATLNSLYIYDTESVPPIAIFAGLHYAAITDIAWSPNAQYLGLSSQDGYCTLVEFENDELGSPICSS
;
A
#
# COMPACT_ATOMS: atom_id res chain seq x y z
N MET A 1 -2.06 -24.21 -19.29
CA MET A 1 -1.86 -23.51 -20.57
C MET A 1 -2.90 -22.41 -20.63
N VAL A 2 -2.56 -21.23 -20.10
CA VAL A 2 -3.46 -20.07 -20.07
C VAL A 2 -3.25 -19.33 -21.38
N GLN A 3 -4.34 -19.11 -22.11
CA GLN A 3 -4.33 -18.37 -23.38
C GLN A 3 -3.91 -16.91 -23.17
N PRO A 4 -3.26 -16.27 -24.16
CA PRO A 4 -2.86 -14.88 -24.07
C PRO A 4 -4.10 -13.99 -24.20
N PHE A 5 -4.41 -13.21 -23.16
CA PHE A 5 -5.38 -12.12 -23.25
C PHE A 5 -4.70 -10.91 -23.88
N GLY A 6 -5.27 -10.45 -24.99
CA GLY A 6 -4.81 -9.28 -25.73
C GLY A 6 -5.21 -7.96 -25.06
N ASP A 7 -4.32 -6.99 -25.17
CA ASP A 7 -4.54 -5.55 -25.29
C ASP A 7 -5.69 -4.93 -24.46
N ALA A 8 -5.58 -5.03 -23.13
CA ALA A 8 -6.06 -4.02 -22.20
C ALA A 8 -5.10 -3.96 -21.00
N LEU A 9 -4.56 -2.78 -20.73
CA LEU A 9 -3.73 -2.45 -19.56
C LEU A 9 -4.59 -2.53 -18.28
N SER A 10 -4.98 -3.74 -17.88
CA SER A 10 -5.73 -3.99 -16.64
C SER A 10 -4.77 -3.99 -15.46
N ALA A 11 -5.07 -3.19 -14.44
CA ALA A 11 -4.36 -3.23 -13.15
C ALA A 11 -5.00 -4.30 -12.27
N GLU A 12 -4.94 -5.57 -12.68
CA GLU A 12 -5.42 -6.67 -11.84
C GLU A 12 -4.59 -6.72 -10.55
N LYS A 13 -5.22 -6.36 -9.42
CA LYS A 13 -4.62 -6.54 -8.11
C LYS A 13 -5.06 -7.86 -7.52
N SER A 14 -4.11 -8.68 -7.11
CA SER A 14 -4.37 -9.80 -6.22
C SER A 14 -3.65 -9.63 -4.88
N GLU A 15 -4.30 -10.07 -3.80
CA GLU A 15 -3.77 -10.08 -2.44
C GLU A 15 -4.21 -11.36 -1.71
N VAL A 16 -3.26 -12.00 -1.05
CA VAL A 16 -3.48 -13.24 -0.28
C VAL A 16 -3.81 -12.89 1.16
N CYS A 17 -4.86 -13.51 1.70
CA CYS A 17 -5.15 -13.57 3.13
C CYS A 17 -4.53 -14.84 3.71
N SER A 18 -3.33 -14.72 4.28
CA SER A 18 -2.55 -15.86 4.78
C SER A 18 -3.25 -16.67 5.88
N PHE A 19 -4.15 -16.06 6.66
CA PHE A 19 -4.85 -16.77 7.74
C PHE A 19 -5.96 -17.71 7.26
N ARG A 20 -6.51 -17.49 6.07
CA ARG A 20 -7.71 -18.20 5.58
C ARG A 20 -7.49 -19.01 4.31
N GLU A 21 -6.25 -19.06 3.82
CA GLU A 21 -5.91 -19.61 2.49
C GLU A 21 -6.84 -19.05 1.41
N GLN A 22 -7.10 -17.74 1.51
CA GLN A 22 -7.96 -17.00 0.59
C GLN A 22 -7.13 -16.04 -0.24
N LEU A 23 -7.54 -15.83 -1.47
CA LEU A 23 -6.99 -14.83 -2.38
C LEU A 23 -8.13 -13.91 -2.78
N ALA A 24 -7.91 -12.60 -2.81
CA ALA A 24 -8.83 -11.67 -3.46
C ALA A 24 -8.17 -11.15 -4.73
N SER A 25 -8.95 -11.01 -5.79
CA SER A 25 -8.55 -10.32 -7.00
C SER A 25 -9.61 -9.30 -7.41
N GLY A 26 -9.16 -8.11 -7.78
CA GLY A 26 -9.98 -7.11 -8.45
C GLY A 26 -9.72 -7.16 -9.94
N ALA A 27 -10.77 -7.05 -10.75
CA ALA A 27 -10.69 -7.07 -12.20
C ALA A 27 -11.34 -5.82 -12.81
N ASP A 28 -11.25 -5.75 -14.14
CA ASP A 28 -11.99 -4.78 -14.94
C ASP A 28 -13.50 -4.98 -14.74
N GLY A 29 -14.26 -3.89 -14.83
CA GLY A 29 -15.72 -3.93 -14.68
C GLY A 29 -16.24 -3.91 -13.24
N GLY A 30 -15.35 -3.78 -12.24
CA GLY A 30 -15.73 -3.48 -10.86
C GLY A 30 -16.09 -4.69 -9.98
N GLU A 31 -15.85 -5.91 -10.47
CA GLU A 31 -16.03 -7.11 -9.67
C GLU A 31 -14.78 -7.44 -8.87
N LEU A 32 -14.98 -7.92 -7.63
CA LEU A 32 -13.94 -8.59 -6.87
C LEU A 32 -14.28 -10.08 -6.75
N ILE A 33 -13.29 -10.92 -7.01
CA ILE A 33 -13.40 -12.36 -6.84
C ILE A 33 -12.60 -12.77 -5.62
N VAL A 34 -13.24 -13.46 -4.68
CA VAL A 34 -12.57 -14.12 -3.57
C VAL A 34 -12.45 -15.60 -3.90
N TRP A 35 -11.22 -16.10 -3.85
CA TRP A 35 -10.86 -17.48 -4.10
C TRP A 35 -10.48 -18.17 -2.78
N LYS A 36 -10.68 -19.47 -2.71
CA LYS A 36 -10.22 -20.31 -1.61
C LYS A 36 -9.36 -21.45 -2.14
N LEU A 37 -8.23 -21.69 -1.49
CA LEU A 37 -7.38 -22.82 -1.80
C LEU A 37 -8.09 -24.11 -1.41
N HIS A 38 -8.08 -25.08 -2.33
CA HIS A 38 -8.63 -26.40 -2.13
C HIS A 38 -7.53 -27.41 -2.39
N ALA A 39 -7.03 -28.01 -1.31
CA ALA A 39 -6.05 -29.07 -1.37
C ALA A 39 -6.74 -30.45 -1.35
N THR A 40 -6.34 -31.31 -2.28
CA THR A 40 -6.59 -32.76 -2.26
C THR A 40 -5.27 -33.48 -2.03
N GLU A 41 -5.29 -34.80 -1.82
CA GLU A 41 -4.07 -35.61 -1.67
C GLU A 41 -3.12 -35.49 -2.87
N THR A 42 -3.63 -35.11 -4.04
CA THR A 42 -2.89 -35.11 -5.31
C THR A 42 -2.73 -33.75 -5.95
N SER A 43 -3.43 -32.70 -5.49
CA SER A 43 -3.40 -31.39 -6.14
C SER A 43 -3.87 -30.24 -5.23
N THR A 44 -3.38 -29.04 -5.50
CA THR A 44 -3.90 -27.80 -4.91
C THR A 44 -4.52 -26.94 -6.01
N THR A 45 -5.76 -26.49 -5.80
CA THR A 45 -6.49 -25.69 -6.79
C THR A 45 -7.21 -24.53 -6.12
N TRP A 46 -7.18 -23.35 -6.73
CA TRP A 46 -7.98 -22.21 -6.29
C TRP A 46 -9.39 -22.32 -6.87
N LYS A 47 -10.41 -22.20 -6.01
CA LYS A 47 -11.82 -22.19 -6.42
C LYS A 47 -12.46 -20.87 -6.03
N VAL A 48 -13.35 -20.34 -6.88
CA VAL A 48 -14.15 -19.14 -6.56
C VAL A 48 -14.99 -19.44 -5.32
N LEU A 49 -14.79 -18.65 -4.27
CA LEU A 49 -15.56 -18.68 -3.04
C LEU A 49 -16.74 -17.72 -3.13
N LYS A 50 -16.50 -16.47 -3.57
CA LYS A 50 -17.50 -15.41 -3.67
C LYS A 50 -17.14 -14.44 -4.81
N THR A 51 -18.18 -13.85 -5.40
CA THR A 51 -18.07 -12.67 -6.27
C THR A 51 -18.73 -11.49 -5.57
N LEU A 52 -18.01 -10.38 -5.44
CA LEU A 52 -18.45 -9.16 -4.80
C LEU A 52 -18.60 -8.07 -5.87
N SER A 53 -19.85 -7.75 -6.22
CA SER A 53 -20.15 -6.82 -7.33
C SER A 53 -20.91 -5.61 -6.79
N PHE A 54 -20.28 -4.43 -6.84
CA PHE A 54 -20.90 -3.15 -6.48
C PHE A 54 -20.18 -1.95 -7.11
N HIS A 55 -18.84 -2.00 -7.23
CA HIS A 55 -18.12 -0.98 -7.97
C HIS A 55 -18.66 -0.89 -9.40
N ARG A 56 -18.67 0.34 -9.94
CA ARG A 56 -19.23 0.61 -11.27
C ARG A 56 -18.19 0.66 -12.36
N LYS A 57 -16.91 0.62 -11.97
CA LYS A 57 -15.73 0.71 -12.83
C LYS A 57 -14.61 -0.10 -12.19
N ASP A 58 -13.51 -0.22 -12.92
CA ASP A 58 -12.35 -1.04 -12.58
C ASP A 58 -11.84 -0.81 -11.15
N VAL A 59 -11.45 -1.90 -10.53
CA VAL A 59 -10.82 -1.91 -9.20
C VAL A 59 -9.33 -1.75 -9.38
N LEU A 60 -8.74 -0.73 -8.76
CA LEU A 60 -7.33 -0.38 -8.94
C LEU A 60 -6.43 -0.91 -7.81
N ASP A 61 -7.00 -1.09 -6.62
CA ASP A 61 -6.28 -1.63 -5.47
C ASP A 61 -7.25 -2.26 -4.48
N LEU A 62 -6.75 -3.21 -3.69
CA LEU A 62 -7.50 -3.85 -2.62
C LEU A 62 -6.57 -4.30 -1.49
N GLN A 63 -7.09 -4.38 -0.26
CA GLN A 63 -6.35 -4.85 0.91
C GLN A 63 -7.26 -5.61 1.87
N TRP A 64 -6.79 -6.74 2.39
CA TRP A 64 -7.45 -7.50 3.44
C TRP A 64 -7.38 -6.82 4.80
N SER A 65 -8.42 -6.98 5.61
CA SER A 65 -8.31 -6.81 7.06
C SER A 65 -7.47 -7.92 7.67
N THR A 66 -6.84 -7.66 8.82
CA THR A 66 -5.96 -8.64 9.48
C THR A 66 -6.66 -9.90 9.95
N ASP A 67 -7.95 -9.84 10.25
CA ASP A 67 -8.77 -11.00 10.60
C ASP A 67 -9.33 -11.76 9.37
N GLY A 68 -9.07 -11.25 8.16
CA GLY A 68 -9.60 -11.75 6.90
C GLY A 68 -11.12 -11.69 6.78
N ALA A 69 -11.80 -10.95 7.66
CA ALA A 69 -13.25 -10.82 7.65
C ALA A 69 -13.74 -9.73 6.69
N PHE A 70 -12.89 -8.75 6.39
CA PHE A 70 -13.19 -7.61 5.54
C PHE A 70 -12.14 -7.42 4.45
N LEU A 71 -12.56 -6.73 3.39
CA LEU A 71 -11.69 -6.18 2.34
C LEU A 71 -11.98 -4.70 2.22
N ILE A 72 -10.96 -3.90 1.89
CA ILE A 72 -11.15 -2.57 1.30
C ILE A 72 -10.72 -2.61 -0.16
N SER A 73 -11.45 -1.93 -1.04
CA SER A 73 -11.09 -1.76 -2.45
C SER A 73 -11.20 -0.29 -2.86
N GLY A 74 -10.39 0.13 -3.82
CA GLY A 74 -10.44 1.46 -4.46
C GLY A 74 -10.69 1.33 -5.97
N SER A 75 -11.44 2.27 -6.55
CA SER A 75 -11.89 2.19 -7.94
C SER A 75 -11.79 3.50 -8.72
N VAL A 76 -11.80 3.36 -10.05
CA VAL A 76 -12.02 4.42 -11.05
C VAL A 76 -13.38 5.11 -10.87
N ASP A 77 -14.32 4.53 -10.12
CA ASP A 77 -15.60 5.16 -9.77
C ASP A 77 -15.50 6.22 -8.65
N ASN A 78 -14.28 6.57 -8.23
CA ASN A 78 -13.93 7.53 -7.18
C ASN A 78 -14.36 7.10 -5.76
N SER A 79 -14.76 5.84 -5.57
CA SER A 79 -15.13 5.32 -4.26
C SER A 79 -14.12 4.31 -3.73
N CYS A 80 -14.10 4.17 -2.41
CA CYS A 80 -13.61 2.97 -1.76
C CYS A 80 -14.80 2.18 -1.21
N ILE A 81 -14.72 0.85 -1.22
CA ILE A 81 -15.74 0.00 -0.61
C ILE A 81 -15.09 -0.89 0.43
N ILE A 82 -15.70 -0.95 1.61
CA ILE A 82 -15.41 -1.97 2.62
C ILE A 82 -16.44 -3.09 2.46
N TRP A 83 -15.94 -4.31 2.28
CA TRP A 83 -16.73 -5.52 2.07
C TRP A 83 -16.71 -6.39 3.30
N ASP A 84 -17.87 -6.94 3.70
CA ASP A 84 -17.92 -8.07 4.62
C ASP A 84 -17.80 -9.35 3.80
N VAL A 85 -16.61 -9.98 3.85
CA VAL A 85 -16.29 -11.15 3.03
C VAL A 85 -17.11 -12.36 3.47
N ASN A 86 -17.43 -12.48 4.76
CA ASN A 86 -18.23 -13.60 5.25
C ASN A 86 -19.67 -13.52 4.71
N LYS A 87 -20.27 -12.32 4.79
CA LYS A 87 -21.61 -12.06 4.25
C LYS A 87 -21.64 -12.00 2.72
N GLY A 88 -20.52 -11.67 2.08
CA GLY A 88 -20.44 -11.44 0.64
C GLY A 88 -21.19 -10.19 0.21
N SER A 89 -21.16 -9.14 1.04
CA SER A 89 -21.94 -7.93 0.83
C SER A 89 -21.12 -6.67 1.16
N VAL A 90 -21.52 -5.54 0.57
CA VAL A 90 -21.01 -4.22 0.95
C VAL A 90 -21.29 -3.96 2.43
N HIS A 91 -20.24 -3.69 3.20
CA HIS A 91 -20.34 -3.26 4.59
C HIS A 91 -20.49 -1.74 4.70
N GLN A 92 -19.67 -1.01 3.91
CA GLN A 92 -19.68 0.44 3.86
C GLN A 92 -19.11 0.96 2.53
N ILE A 93 -19.62 2.11 2.06
CA ILE A 93 -19.11 2.86 0.90
C ILE A 93 -18.45 4.15 1.41
N LEU A 94 -17.30 4.50 0.84
CA LEU A 94 -16.52 5.71 1.13
C LEU A 94 -16.33 6.47 -0.20
N ASP A 95 -17.24 7.38 -0.51
CA ASP A 95 -17.42 8.02 -1.83
C ASP A 95 -17.03 9.51 -1.85
N ALA A 96 -16.16 9.92 -0.92
CA ALA A 96 -15.80 11.33 -0.75
C ALA A 96 -14.66 11.80 -1.68
N HIS A 97 -13.97 10.89 -2.38
CA HIS A 97 -12.93 11.28 -3.34
C HIS A 97 -13.53 11.87 -4.61
N SER A 98 -12.84 12.81 -5.24
CA SER A 98 -13.30 13.46 -6.48
C SER A 98 -12.61 12.93 -7.74
N HIS A 99 -11.71 11.96 -7.59
CA HIS A 99 -11.01 11.28 -8.68
C HIS A 99 -10.66 9.83 -8.28
N TYR A 100 -10.10 9.08 -9.22
CA TYR A 100 -9.80 7.64 -9.08
C TYR A 100 -9.09 7.33 -7.77
N VAL A 101 -9.59 6.32 -7.06
CA VAL A 101 -8.94 5.80 -5.86
C VAL A 101 -7.98 4.71 -6.31
N GLN A 102 -6.69 5.02 -6.29
CA GLN A 102 -5.64 4.20 -6.88
C GLN A 102 -4.86 3.40 -5.82
N GLY A 103 -5.16 3.62 -4.55
CA GLY A 103 -4.48 2.94 -3.45
C GLY A 103 -5.38 2.83 -2.24
N VAL A 104 -5.35 1.67 -1.59
CA VAL A 104 -6.00 1.45 -0.28
C VAL A 104 -5.08 0.69 0.67
N ALA A 105 -5.20 0.91 1.97
CA ALA A 105 -4.49 0.12 2.97
C ALA A 105 -5.34 -0.09 4.22
N TRP A 106 -5.13 -1.22 4.87
CA TRP A 106 -5.79 -1.62 6.10
C TRP A 106 -4.79 -1.64 7.25
N ASP A 107 -5.14 -1.05 8.38
CA ASP A 107 -4.31 -1.02 9.58
C ASP A 107 -4.18 -2.42 10.21
N PRO A 108 -2.97 -2.94 10.47
CA PRO A 108 -2.82 -4.22 11.15
C PRO A 108 -3.41 -4.28 12.56
N LEU A 109 -3.48 -3.13 13.25
CA LEU A 109 -4.11 -2.99 14.56
C LEU A 109 -5.63 -2.73 14.46
N ALA A 110 -6.21 -2.82 13.26
CA ALA A 110 -7.64 -2.71 12.97
C ALA A 110 -8.32 -1.40 13.42
N ASN A 111 -7.56 -0.33 13.66
CA ASN A 111 -8.13 0.96 14.08
C ASN A 111 -8.36 1.90 12.90
N TYR A 112 -7.58 1.76 11.82
CA TYR A 112 -7.63 2.64 10.68
C TYR A 112 -7.78 1.92 9.34
N ALA A 113 -8.25 2.67 8.34
CA ALA A 113 -8.08 2.35 6.93
C ALA A 113 -7.59 3.61 6.23
N ALA A 114 -6.95 3.47 5.08
CA ALA A 114 -6.45 4.59 4.29
C ALA A 114 -6.79 4.43 2.82
N SER A 115 -6.98 5.55 2.13
CA SER A 115 -7.13 5.61 0.68
C SER A 115 -6.28 6.72 0.08
N LEU A 116 -5.82 6.53 -1.16
CA LEU A 116 -5.01 7.48 -1.91
C LEU A 116 -5.59 7.65 -3.32
N SER A 117 -5.82 8.90 -3.72
CA SER A 117 -6.49 9.23 -4.97
C SER A 117 -5.68 10.18 -5.84
N SER A 118 -5.98 10.19 -7.14
CA SER A 118 -5.47 11.21 -8.07
C SER A 118 -6.04 12.61 -7.79
N ASP A 119 -7.03 12.75 -6.92
CA ASP A 119 -7.51 14.06 -6.42
C ASP A 119 -6.49 14.77 -5.49
N ARG A 120 -5.27 14.21 -5.42
CA ARG A 120 -4.15 14.65 -4.58
C ARG A 120 -4.44 14.55 -3.09
N THR A 121 -5.37 13.68 -2.67
CA THR A 121 -5.65 13.44 -1.25
C THR A 121 -5.34 12.02 -0.80
N CYS A 122 -4.73 11.91 0.37
CA CYS A 122 -4.74 10.70 1.19
C CYS A 122 -5.77 10.88 2.30
N ARG A 123 -6.71 9.95 2.42
CA ARG A 123 -7.73 9.98 3.47
C ARG A 123 -7.47 8.89 4.48
N ILE A 124 -7.52 9.24 5.76
CA ILE A 124 -7.42 8.30 6.89
C ILE A 124 -8.80 8.17 7.53
N TYR A 125 -9.28 6.94 7.64
CA TYR A 125 -10.55 6.62 8.26
C TYR A 125 -10.32 5.90 9.58
N VAL A 126 -11.00 6.34 10.64
CA VAL A 126 -10.94 5.72 11.96
C VAL A 126 -12.14 4.82 12.19
N LYS A 127 -11.89 3.64 12.75
CA LYS A 127 -12.90 2.70 13.21
C LYS A 127 -13.69 3.29 14.37
N LYS A 128 -15.01 3.36 14.24
CA LYS A 128 -15.94 3.78 15.29
C LYS A 128 -16.98 2.70 15.54
N ALA A 129 -17.15 2.34 16.81
CA ALA A 129 -18.28 1.52 17.25
C ALA A 129 -19.57 2.35 17.17
N GLN A 130 -20.58 1.82 16.49
CA GLN A 130 -21.92 2.37 16.52
C GLN A 130 -22.75 1.53 17.50
N SER A 131 -23.12 2.10 18.65
CA SER A 131 -24.06 1.43 19.54
C SER A 131 -25.44 1.42 18.88
N LYS A 132 -26.03 0.23 18.74
CA LYS A 132 -27.45 0.08 18.41
C LYS A 132 -28.20 -0.32 19.68
N ALA A 133 -29.39 0.25 19.87
CA ALA A 133 -30.32 -0.14 20.93
C ALA A 133 -30.88 -1.58 20.82
N LYS A 134 -30.47 -2.38 19.81
CA LYS A 134 -31.01 -3.73 19.51
C LYS A 134 -29.93 -4.75 19.11
N GLY A 135 -28.88 -4.88 19.91
CA GLY A 135 -28.16 -6.16 20.07
C GLY A 135 -27.06 -6.56 19.08
N ALA A 136 -26.68 -5.73 18.11
CA ALA A 136 -25.48 -5.97 17.30
C ALA A 136 -24.68 -4.67 17.12
N GLU A 137 -23.43 -4.69 17.60
CA GLU A 137 -22.49 -3.59 17.43
C GLU A 137 -22.06 -3.51 15.97
N LYS A 138 -22.47 -2.46 15.26
CA LYS A 138 -22.03 -2.22 13.87
C LYS A 138 -20.81 -1.31 13.93
N THR A 139 -19.68 -1.78 13.45
CA THR A 139 -18.50 -0.93 13.28
C THR A 139 -18.60 -0.17 11.96
N ASN A 140 -18.33 1.13 11.93
CA ASN A 140 -18.13 1.89 10.69
C ASN A 140 -16.79 2.62 10.71
N TYR A 141 -16.29 2.99 9.54
CA TYR A 141 -15.09 3.81 9.35
C TYR A 141 -15.47 5.24 8.99
N VAL A 142 -14.95 6.23 9.72
CA VAL A 142 -15.26 7.64 9.48
C VAL A 142 -13.99 8.37 9.10
N CYS A 143 -14.04 9.18 8.04
CA CYS A 143 -12.88 9.97 7.62
C CYS A 143 -12.48 10.93 8.75
N GLN A 144 -11.28 10.72 9.28
CA GLN A 144 -10.70 11.53 10.35
C GLN A 144 -9.77 12.61 9.78
N HIS A 145 -9.01 12.27 8.74
CA HIS A 145 -8.05 13.17 8.11
C HIS A 145 -8.19 13.15 6.59
N VAL A 146 -8.09 14.33 5.99
CA VAL A 146 -7.94 14.54 4.54
C VAL A 146 -6.64 15.28 4.33
N ILE A 147 -5.63 14.58 3.84
CA ILE A 147 -4.26 15.06 3.74
C ILE A 147 -3.98 15.37 2.27
N SER A 148 -3.68 16.62 1.96
CA SER A 148 -3.52 17.07 0.57
C SER A 148 -2.33 17.99 0.34
N LYS A 149 -2.02 18.83 1.33
CA LYS A 149 -0.99 19.85 1.23
C LYS A 149 -0.16 19.91 2.49
N ALA A 150 1.09 20.34 2.34
CA ALA A 150 1.96 20.70 3.45
C ALA A 150 2.43 22.15 3.33
N GLU A 151 2.77 22.70 4.48
CA GLU A 151 3.47 23.98 4.58
C GLU A 151 4.97 23.69 4.41
N PRO A 152 5.69 24.46 3.59
CA PRO A 152 7.13 24.30 3.48
C PRO A 152 7.80 24.68 4.82
N PRO A 153 8.99 24.13 5.13
CA PRO A 153 9.76 24.56 6.30
C PRO A 153 9.96 26.07 6.25
N LEU A 154 9.54 26.79 7.30
CA LEU A 154 9.67 28.24 7.37
C LEU A 154 11.15 28.61 7.33
N LEU A 155 11.59 29.23 6.22
CA LEU A 155 12.91 29.85 6.10
C LEU A 155 12.82 31.39 6.06
N ASP A 156 11.63 31.96 5.86
CA ASP A 156 11.44 33.41 5.89
C ASP A 156 9.97 33.78 6.16
N ASP A 157 9.74 34.92 6.83
CA ASP A 157 8.44 35.44 7.31
C ASP A 157 7.44 35.83 6.19
N SER A 158 7.73 35.45 4.95
CA SER A 158 6.83 35.64 3.81
C SER A 158 5.84 34.48 3.71
N LYS A 159 4.55 34.79 3.52
CA LYS A 159 3.44 33.82 3.42
C LYS A 159 3.84 32.57 2.62
N SER A 160 4.08 31.46 3.32
CA SER A 160 4.47 30.21 2.68
C SER A 160 3.28 29.60 1.92
N ALA A 161 3.37 29.53 0.60
CA ALA A 161 2.35 28.89 -0.21
C ALA A 161 2.35 27.38 0.06
N LYS A 162 1.20 26.83 0.48
CA LYS A 162 1.03 25.38 0.67
C LYS A 162 1.23 24.65 -0.65
N TYR A 163 2.04 23.59 -0.66
CA TYR A 163 2.25 22.75 -1.84
C TYR A 163 1.49 21.43 -1.70
N HIS A 164 1.10 20.83 -2.83
CA HIS A 164 0.45 19.53 -2.84
C HIS A 164 1.45 18.43 -2.47
N LEU A 165 1.08 17.58 -1.53
CA LEU A 165 1.90 16.45 -1.11
C LEU A 165 1.92 15.38 -2.20
N PHE A 166 0.79 15.10 -2.85
CA PHE A 166 0.68 13.99 -3.78
C PHE A 166 0.54 14.46 -5.23
N HIS A 167 1.06 13.65 -6.15
CA HIS A 167 0.84 13.80 -7.59
C HIS A 167 -0.65 13.70 -7.93
N ASP A 168 -1.06 14.21 -9.08
CA ASP A 168 -2.44 14.15 -9.57
C ASP A 168 -2.62 13.08 -10.66
N GLU A 169 -3.70 13.16 -11.43
CA GLU A 169 -4.00 12.28 -12.55
C GLU A 169 -2.95 12.30 -13.67
N THR A 170 -2.04 13.28 -13.69
CA THR A 170 -0.97 13.32 -14.70
C THR A 170 0.16 12.31 -14.44
N LEU A 171 0.20 11.72 -13.25
CA LEU A 171 1.12 10.63 -12.93
C LEU A 171 0.82 9.42 -13.83
N PRO A 172 1.78 8.90 -14.63
CA PRO A 172 1.57 7.78 -15.53
C PRO A 172 1.61 6.44 -14.77
N SER A 173 0.73 6.29 -13.78
CA SER A 173 0.52 5.06 -13.03
C SER A 173 -0.94 4.94 -12.62
N PHE A 174 -1.49 3.73 -12.78
CA PHE A 174 -2.87 3.42 -12.43
C PHE A 174 -3.04 3.06 -10.95
N PHE A 175 -1.95 2.87 -10.21
CA PHE A 175 -1.96 2.40 -8.83
C PHE A 175 -1.02 3.24 -7.95
N ARG A 176 -1.35 3.34 -6.67
CA ARG A 176 -0.60 4.08 -5.66
C ARG A 176 -0.61 3.31 -4.35
N ARG A 177 0.11 2.21 -4.32
CA ARG A 177 -0.03 1.16 -3.31
C ARG A 177 0.66 1.56 -2.01
N LEU A 178 -0.09 2.18 -1.12
CA LEU A 178 0.31 2.50 0.25
C LEU A 178 0.25 1.24 1.13
N ALA A 179 1.00 1.24 2.23
CA ALA A 179 1.04 0.10 3.14
C ALA A 179 1.31 0.56 4.57
N TRP A 180 0.70 -0.12 5.54
CA TRP A 180 1.04 -0.01 6.95
C TRP A 180 2.25 -0.89 7.27
N SER A 181 3.11 -0.44 8.18
CA SER A 181 4.16 -1.28 8.75
C SER A 181 3.52 -2.49 9.44
N PRO A 182 4.16 -3.67 9.47
CA PRO A 182 3.55 -4.89 10.02
C PRO A 182 3.17 -4.76 11.50
N ASP A 183 3.92 -3.97 12.27
CA ASP A 183 3.66 -3.65 13.67
C ASP A 183 2.60 -2.53 13.87
N GLY A 184 2.13 -1.92 12.78
CA GLY A 184 1.19 -0.81 12.76
C GLY A 184 1.76 0.54 13.18
N SER A 185 3.06 0.66 13.45
CA SER A 185 3.68 1.90 13.95
C SER A 185 3.59 3.08 12.98
N PHE A 186 3.57 2.84 11.67
CA PHE A 186 3.51 3.90 10.67
C PHE A 186 2.89 3.45 9.34
N LEU A 187 2.42 4.40 8.56
CA LEU A 187 1.90 4.22 7.20
C LEU A 187 2.88 4.84 6.20
N LEU A 188 3.25 4.10 5.16
CA LEU A 188 4.00 4.62 4.02
C LEU A 188 3.06 4.91 2.85
N VAL A 189 3.10 6.14 2.36
CA VAL A 189 2.22 6.65 1.30
C VAL A 189 3.05 7.02 0.07
N PRO A 190 2.86 6.36 -1.09
CA PRO A 190 3.60 6.63 -2.32
C PRO A 190 3.04 7.87 -3.04
N ALA A 191 3.50 8.10 -4.27
CA ALA A 191 3.11 9.23 -5.12
C ALA A 191 3.33 10.60 -4.46
N GLY A 192 4.24 10.67 -3.49
CA GLY A 192 4.62 11.89 -2.81
C GLY A 192 5.53 12.74 -3.69
N SER A 193 5.43 14.04 -3.52
CA SER A 193 6.24 15.03 -4.21
C SER A 193 6.49 16.23 -3.30
N TYR A 194 7.66 16.84 -3.40
CA TYR A 194 7.98 18.09 -2.72
C TYR A 194 8.85 18.98 -3.60
N LYS A 195 8.87 20.27 -3.28
CA LYS A 195 9.74 21.24 -3.96
C LYS A 195 10.69 21.84 -2.94
N ILE A 196 11.96 21.93 -3.31
CA ILE A 196 12.94 22.73 -2.58
C ILE A 196 12.82 24.16 -3.14
N SER A 197 12.71 25.17 -2.27
CA SER A 197 12.39 26.56 -2.65
C SER A 197 13.32 27.16 -3.72
N SER A 198 14.54 26.62 -3.87
CA SER A 198 15.56 27.08 -4.82
C SER A 198 15.64 26.24 -6.10
N ALA A 199 14.96 25.09 -6.18
CA ALA A 199 15.06 24.16 -7.31
C ALA A 199 13.80 24.22 -8.20
N PRO A 200 13.96 24.23 -9.53
CA PRO A 200 12.82 24.23 -10.46
C PRO A 200 12.08 22.89 -10.50
N GLU A 201 12.76 21.79 -10.16
CA GLU A 201 12.24 20.44 -10.29
C GLU A 201 11.53 19.96 -9.02
N THR A 202 10.43 19.23 -9.24
CA THR A 202 9.71 18.55 -8.15
C THR A 202 10.41 17.24 -7.86
N ILE A 203 10.72 16.99 -6.58
CA ILE A 203 11.38 15.76 -6.14
C ILE A 203 10.32 14.75 -5.74
N ASN A 204 10.46 13.52 -6.22
CA ASN A 204 9.57 12.41 -5.89
C ASN A 204 9.94 11.81 -4.53
N THR A 205 8.95 11.32 -3.79
CA THR A 205 9.17 10.69 -2.50
C THR A 205 8.01 9.77 -2.12
N ALA A 206 8.21 8.97 -1.08
CA ALA A 206 7.13 8.40 -0.30
C ALA A 206 7.12 9.07 1.07
N TYR A 207 5.94 9.42 1.56
CA TYR A 207 5.77 10.03 2.87
C TYR A 207 5.53 8.97 3.93
N VAL A 208 6.17 9.15 5.09
CA VAL A 208 5.96 8.34 6.28
C VAL A 208 5.01 9.08 7.21
N PHE A 209 3.90 8.46 7.58
CA PHE A 209 2.95 8.98 8.57
C PHE A 209 3.07 8.17 9.85
N SER A 210 3.42 8.81 10.95
CA SER A 210 3.49 8.14 12.25
C SER A 210 2.07 7.84 12.75
N ARG A 211 1.83 6.66 13.33
CA ARG A 211 0.55 6.39 14.01
C ARG A 211 0.23 7.45 15.08
N LYS A 212 1.24 8.05 15.71
CA LYS A 212 1.06 9.09 16.75
C LYS A 212 0.41 10.36 16.20
N ASP A 213 0.62 10.68 14.93
CA ASP A 213 0.01 11.82 14.26
C ASP A 213 -0.14 11.50 12.76
N LEU A 214 -1.33 11.04 12.39
CA LEU A 214 -1.69 10.71 11.01
C LEU A 214 -2.20 11.94 10.23
N SER A 215 -2.17 13.15 10.80
CA SER A 215 -2.67 14.34 10.13
C SER A 215 -1.66 14.97 9.16
N ARG A 216 -0.37 14.58 9.27
CA ARG A 216 0.73 15.12 8.46
C ARG A 216 1.89 14.12 8.33
N PRO A 217 2.72 14.23 7.29
CA PRO A 217 3.93 13.42 7.18
C PRO A 217 4.88 13.67 8.35
N ALA A 218 5.40 12.60 8.94
CA ALA A 218 6.49 12.65 9.90
C ALA A 218 7.85 12.72 9.20
N LEU A 219 7.99 12.03 8.05
CA LEU A 219 9.24 11.95 7.29
C LEU A 219 8.94 11.89 5.79
N GLN A 220 9.93 12.27 4.99
CA GLN A 220 9.99 12.06 3.55
C GLN A 220 11.16 11.12 3.25
N LEU A 221 10.94 10.06 2.47
CA LEU A 221 12.03 9.16 2.08
C LEU A 221 12.88 9.82 0.99
N PRO A 222 14.23 9.83 1.12
CA PRO A 222 15.11 10.40 0.12
C PRO A 222 15.20 9.53 -1.15
N GLY A 223 15.76 10.07 -2.23
CA GLY A 223 16.40 9.24 -3.26
C GLY A 223 15.55 8.72 -4.42
N ALA A 224 14.24 9.05 -4.51
CA ALA A 224 13.42 8.59 -5.64
C ALA A 224 13.64 9.46 -6.90
N CYS A 225 14.29 8.88 -7.92
CA CYS A 225 14.54 9.56 -9.20
C CYS A 225 13.29 9.66 -10.09
N LYS A 226 12.34 8.75 -9.88
CA LYS A 226 11.03 8.70 -10.55
C LYS A 226 9.93 8.60 -9.49
N PRO A 227 8.66 8.90 -9.84
CA PRO A 227 7.55 8.75 -8.93
C PRO A 227 7.49 7.38 -8.28
N VAL A 228 7.28 7.36 -6.96
CA VAL A 228 7.02 6.14 -6.20
C VAL A 228 5.59 5.68 -6.46
N VAL A 229 5.40 4.42 -6.82
CA VAL A 229 4.08 3.86 -7.20
C VAL A 229 3.60 2.77 -6.26
N ALA A 230 4.52 2.07 -5.59
CA ALA A 230 4.16 1.00 -4.65
C ALA A 230 5.14 0.92 -3.48
N VAL A 231 4.59 0.56 -2.32
CA VAL A 231 5.34 0.23 -1.10
C VAL A 231 4.89 -1.13 -0.59
N ARG A 232 5.84 -1.98 -0.20
CA ARG A 232 5.56 -3.25 0.49
C ARG A 232 6.57 -3.51 1.59
N PHE A 233 6.05 -3.83 2.76
CA PHE A 233 6.86 -4.24 3.90
C PHE A 233 7.28 -5.70 3.76
N CYS A 234 8.50 -6.00 4.18
CA CYS A 234 8.90 -7.36 4.46
C CYS A 234 7.96 -7.92 5.56
N PRO A 235 7.45 -9.15 5.42
CA PRO A 235 6.52 -9.73 6.39
C PRO A 235 7.19 -10.06 7.73
N LEU A 236 8.53 -10.12 7.78
CA LEU A 236 9.29 -10.41 8.98
C LEU A 236 9.80 -9.14 9.66
N LEU A 237 9.80 -9.17 10.98
CA LEU A 237 10.50 -8.18 11.82
C LEU A 237 11.88 -8.74 12.17
N PHE A 238 12.88 -7.87 12.28
CA PHE A 238 14.27 -8.27 12.50
C PHE A 238 14.82 -7.68 13.81
N SER A 239 15.80 -8.36 14.38
CA SER A 239 16.57 -7.81 15.50
C SER A 239 17.30 -6.55 15.06
N LEU A 240 17.41 -5.56 15.95
CA LEU A 240 18.21 -4.37 15.71
C LEU A 240 19.69 -4.76 15.49
N ARG A 241 20.35 -4.15 14.50
CA ARG A 241 21.78 -4.34 14.26
C ARG A 241 22.65 -3.50 15.19
N GLY A 242 22.04 -2.56 15.92
CA GLY A 242 22.71 -1.73 16.91
C GLY A 242 23.64 -0.67 16.30
N SER A 243 23.52 -0.44 14.98
CA SER A 243 24.52 0.28 14.22
C SER A 243 24.30 1.80 14.10
N ASN A 244 23.18 2.38 14.56
CA ASN A 244 22.97 3.85 14.49
C ASN A 244 22.00 4.40 15.55
N GLN A 245 22.47 5.32 16.40
CA GLN A 245 21.61 6.13 17.28
C GLN A 245 20.91 7.30 16.54
N SER A 246 21.22 7.52 15.27
CA SER A 246 20.77 8.67 14.45
C SER A 246 19.68 8.34 13.42
N GLY A 247 19.13 7.11 13.43
CA GLY A 247 18.05 6.71 12.54
C GLY A 247 16.76 7.51 12.75
N PHE A 248 15.95 7.66 11.70
CA PHE A 248 14.68 8.39 11.79
C PHE A 248 13.63 7.67 12.65
N PHE A 249 13.71 6.35 12.73
CA PHE A 249 12.76 5.52 13.45
C PHE A 249 13.34 5.13 14.81
N LYS A 250 12.49 5.22 15.84
CA LYS A 250 12.80 4.74 17.19
C LYS A 250 11.88 3.57 17.53
N LEU A 251 12.15 2.43 16.91
CA LEU A 251 11.39 1.19 17.09
C LEU A 251 12.22 0.17 17.87
N PRO A 252 11.59 -0.73 18.64
CA PRO A 252 12.31 -1.74 19.41
C PRO A 252 12.84 -2.90 18.55
N HIS A 253 12.54 -2.88 17.26
CA HIS A 253 12.94 -3.87 16.27
C HIS A 253 13.19 -3.17 14.93
N ARG A 254 13.86 -3.86 14.02
CA ARG A 254 14.15 -3.39 12.66
C ARG A 254 13.07 -3.87 11.70
N ILE A 255 12.55 -2.96 10.89
CA ILE A 255 11.61 -3.27 9.81
C ILE A 255 12.32 -3.02 8.48
N VAL A 256 12.21 -3.97 7.55
CA VAL A 256 12.67 -3.84 6.16
C VAL A 256 11.47 -3.60 5.26
N PHE A 257 11.62 -2.71 4.28
CA PHE A 257 10.54 -2.44 3.32
C PHE A 257 11.09 -2.02 1.97
N ALA A 258 10.32 -2.34 0.94
CA ALA A 258 10.61 -2.05 -0.45
C ALA A 258 9.74 -0.90 -0.96
N VAL A 259 10.36 -0.03 -1.74
CA VAL A 259 9.74 1.14 -2.37
C VAL A 259 10.04 1.04 -3.87
N ALA A 260 9.00 0.85 -4.68
CA ALA A 260 9.11 0.80 -6.13
C ALA A 260 8.77 2.17 -6.74
N THR A 261 9.68 2.68 -7.57
CA THR A 261 9.39 3.76 -8.51
C THR A 261 8.98 3.17 -9.84
N LEU A 262 8.64 4.03 -10.81
CA LEU A 262 8.37 3.57 -12.17
C LEU A 262 9.50 2.73 -12.79
N ASN A 263 10.76 2.86 -12.37
CA ASN A 263 11.89 2.21 -13.06
C ASN A 263 12.97 1.63 -12.11
N SER A 264 12.77 1.69 -10.80
CA SER A 264 13.78 1.28 -9.83
C SER A 264 13.11 0.77 -8.56
N LEU A 265 13.81 -0.13 -7.90
CA LEU A 265 13.42 -0.72 -6.62
C LEU A 265 14.42 -0.28 -5.56
N TYR A 266 13.91 0.26 -4.46
CA TYR A 266 14.70 0.69 -3.33
C TYR A 266 14.33 -0.15 -2.13
N ILE A 267 15.32 -0.65 -1.39
CA ILE A 267 15.11 -1.35 -0.12
C ILE A 267 15.61 -0.45 0.99
N TYR A 268 14.75 -0.22 1.97
CA TYR A 268 15.02 0.56 3.16
C TYR A 268 14.93 -0.35 4.39
N ASP A 269 15.57 0.11 5.45
CA ASP A 269 15.26 -0.34 6.80
C ASP A 269 14.96 0.84 7.72
N THR A 270 14.60 0.55 8.96
CA THR A 270 14.31 1.56 9.98
C THR A 270 15.55 2.01 10.77
N GLU A 271 16.73 1.45 10.51
CA GLU A 271 17.98 1.83 11.21
C GLU A 271 18.88 2.75 10.37
N SER A 272 18.68 2.79 9.06
CA SER A 272 19.47 3.55 8.10
C SER A 272 18.71 4.76 7.57
N VAL A 273 19.46 5.84 7.30
CA VAL A 273 18.93 7.03 6.60
C VAL A 273 18.83 6.79 5.09
N PRO A 274 19.89 6.32 4.38
CA PRO A 274 19.79 5.94 2.98
C PRO A 274 19.14 4.55 2.81
N PRO A 275 18.66 4.21 1.59
CA PRO A 275 18.29 2.84 1.26
C PRO A 275 19.50 1.90 1.45
N ILE A 276 19.24 0.69 1.91
CA ILE A 276 20.25 -0.38 2.08
C ILE A 276 20.57 -1.10 0.76
N ALA A 277 19.67 -1.04 -0.22
CA ALA A 277 19.91 -1.52 -1.57
C ALA A 277 19.08 -0.73 -2.60
N ILE A 278 19.62 -0.59 -3.82
CA ILE A 278 18.93 0.03 -4.96
C ILE A 278 19.16 -0.85 -6.18
N PHE A 279 18.08 -1.31 -6.81
CA PHE A 279 18.10 -2.00 -8.09
C PHE A 279 17.46 -1.10 -9.15
N ALA A 280 18.24 -0.68 -10.14
CA ALA A 280 17.80 0.22 -11.20
C ALA A 280 17.99 -0.45 -12.56
N GLY A 281 17.13 -0.09 -13.53
CA GLY A 281 17.24 -0.61 -14.90
C GLY A 281 16.93 -2.10 -15.04
N LEU A 282 16.14 -2.67 -14.11
CA LEU A 282 15.70 -4.07 -14.17
C LEU A 282 14.73 -4.34 -15.33
N HIS A 283 13.94 -3.32 -15.70
CA HIS A 283 12.88 -3.41 -16.70
C HIS A 283 12.94 -2.25 -17.69
N TYR A 284 12.49 -2.49 -18.92
CA TYR A 284 12.42 -1.48 -19.98
C TYR A 284 11.16 -0.61 -19.87
N ALA A 285 10.11 -1.14 -19.23
CA ALA A 285 8.86 -0.46 -18.98
C ALA A 285 8.62 -0.27 -17.48
N ALA A 286 7.47 0.33 -17.13
CA ALA A 286 7.20 0.71 -15.76
C ALA A 286 6.96 -0.51 -14.84
N ILE A 287 7.52 -0.47 -13.63
CA ILE A 287 7.20 -1.43 -12.56
C ILE A 287 5.72 -1.30 -12.19
N THR A 288 5.02 -2.43 -12.09
CA THR A 288 3.57 -2.50 -11.84
C THR A 288 3.19 -2.96 -10.44
N ASP A 289 3.98 -3.85 -9.84
CA ASP A 289 3.80 -4.27 -8.47
C ASP A 289 5.11 -4.81 -7.89
N ILE A 290 5.12 -4.94 -6.57
CA ILE A 290 6.15 -5.65 -5.82
C ILE A 290 5.48 -6.54 -4.78
N ALA A 291 6.10 -7.69 -4.46
CA ALA A 291 5.60 -8.61 -3.45
C ALA A 291 6.72 -9.40 -2.78
N TRP A 292 6.73 -9.41 -1.46
CA TRP A 292 7.66 -10.23 -0.68
C TRP A 292 7.13 -11.66 -0.58
N SER A 293 8.04 -12.63 -0.61
CA SER A 293 7.72 -13.99 -0.18
C SER A 293 7.46 -14.01 1.33
N PRO A 294 6.60 -14.92 1.84
CA PRO A 294 6.27 -15.00 3.27
C PRO A 294 7.48 -15.19 4.19
N ASN A 295 8.54 -15.82 3.70
CA ASN A 295 9.79 -16.06 4.42
C ASN A 295 10.86 -14.99 4.19
N ALA A 296 10.53 -13.89 3.50
CA ALA A 296 11.45 -12.80 3.14
C ALA A 296 12.66 -13.18 2.28
N GLN A 297 12.72 -14.40 1.74
CA GLN A 297 13.82 -14.87 0.90
C GLN A 297 13.79 -14.24 -0.50
N TYR A 298 12.60 -13.92 -1.01
CA TYR A 298 12.41 -13.36 -2.35
C TYR A 298 11.60 -12.07 -2.29
N LEU A 299 11.96 -11.12 -3.13
CA LEU A 299 11.16 -9.97 -3.48
C LEU A 299 10.90 -9.99 -4.98
N GLY A 300 9.65 -10.27 -5.35
CA GLY A 300 9.21 -10.22 -6.73
C GLY A 300 8.81 -8.81 -7.14
N LEU A 301 9.08 -8.46 -8.38
CA LEU A 301 8.54 -7.28 -9.04
C LEU A 301 8.00 -7.64 -10.42
N SER A 302 6.89 -7.03 -10.81
CA SER A 302 6.29 -7.17 -12.15
C SER A 302 6.41 -5.87 -12.93
N SER A 303 6.39 -5.94 -14.25
CA SER A 303 6.53 -4.78 -15.14
C SER A 303 5.54 -4.81 -16.31
N GLN A 304 5.27 -3.63 -16.87
CA GLN A 304 4.46 -3.46 -18.08
C GLN A 304 5.10 -4.06 -19.33
N ASP A 305 6.39 -4.41 -19.29
CA ASP A 305 7.06 -5.11 -20.39
C ASP A 305 6.70 -6.61 -20.45
N GLY A 306 5.84 -7.09 -19.54
CA GLY A 306 5.36 -8.47 -19.50
C GLY A 306 6.27 -9.42 -18.71
N TYR A 307 7.34 -8.91 -18.09
CA TYR A 307 8.26 -9.72 -17.29
C TYR A 307 8.06 -9.51 -15.80
N CYS A 308 8.49 -10.53 -15.04
CA CYS A 308 8.67 -10.44 -13.59
C CYS A 308 10.12 -10.78 -13.25
N THR A 309 10.68 -10.10 -12.25
CA THR A 309 12.00 -10.36 -11.70
C THR A 309 11.88 -10.77 -10.25
N LEU A 310 12.69 -11.73 -9.82
CA LEU A 310 12.83 -12.13 -8.42
C LEU A 310 14.21 -11.67 -7.93
N VAL A 311 14.22 -10.87 -6.87
CA VAL A 311 15.43 -10.58 -6.10
C VAL A 311 15.50 -11.60 -4.97
N GLU A 312 16.57 -12.39 -4.95
CA GLU A 312 16.85 -13.36 -3.88
C GLU A 312 17.79 -12.74 -2.85
N PHE A 313 17.50 -12.98 -1.58
CA PHE A 313 18.37 -12.60 -0.46
C PHE A 313 19.04 -13.83 0.12
N GLU A 314 20.32 -13.72 0.44
CA GLU A 314 21.04 -14.77 1.15
C GLU A 314 20.48 -14.94 2.57
N ASN A 315 20.73 -16.11 3.16
CA ASN A 315 20.36 -16.38 4.55
C ASN A 315 21.01 -15.32 5.46
N ASP A 316 20.21 -14.75 6.37
CA ASP A 316 20.60 -13.68 7.29
C ASP A 316 21.08 -12.37 6.63
N GLU A 317 21.01 -12.20 5.31
CA GLU A 317 21.40 -10.95 4.63
C GLU A 317 20.56 -9.76 5.11
N LEU A 318 19.26 -9.99 5.29
CA LEU A 318 18.33 -9.02 5.87
C LEU A 318 18.40 -8.98 7.40
N GLY A 319 19.26 -9.77 8.04
CA GLY A 319 19.41 -9.90 9.49
C GLY A 319 18.57 -11.02 10.09
N SER A 320 18.66 -11.19 11.41
CA SER A 320 18.00 -12.29 12.14
C SER A 320 16.53 -11.94 12.43
N PRO A 321 15.55 -12.73 11.93
CA PRO A 321 14.14 -12.51 12.21
C PRO A 321 13.84 -12.65 13.70
N ILE A 322 12.90 -11.84 14.20
CA ILE A 322 12.32 -12.00 15.54
C ILE A 322 11.17 -12.98 15.39
N CYS A 323 11.21 -14.11 16.10
CA CYS A 323 10.06 -14.98 16.21
C CYS A 323 8.93 -14.20 16.92
N SER A 324 7.80 -13.99 16.25
CA SER A 324 6.59 -13.56 16.94
C SER A 324 6.15 -14.70 17.86
N SER A 325 6.24 -14.48 19.17
CA SER A 325 5.68 -15.36 20.20
C SER A 325 4.16 -15.46 20.09
#